data_AF-A0AAV3J764-F1
#
_entry.id   AF-A0AAV3J764-F1
#
_cell.length_a   1.000
_cell.length_b   1.000
_cell.length_c   1.000
_cell.angle_alpha   90.00
_cell.angle_beta   90.00
_cell.angle_gamma   90.00
#
_symmetry.space_group_name_H-M   'P 1'
#
loop_
_entity.id
_entity.type
_entity.pdbx_description
1 polymer ?
#
loop_
_entity_poly.entity_id
_entity_poly.type
_entity_poly.pdbx_seq_one_letter_code
_entity_poly.pdbx_strand_id
1 'polypeptide(L)'
;MGSLQDYSVFRRWWKKETPAARGYTKSYSATTPSGDILEADFNFHEKKIRLTLEIAGENGKIYVVTVKNGEVIQEKDLSSGRMVPIYAKLAPFQEIFSCLPDPDLLKTLGGLYGISKQPLGNIEERVERPWETSTRYDHIFGINREKSFWQRIFSRDREYKEPWSVRVKKRFWSEFRDLVLGTFSGLGIYYAYTDFYVLGFALAVFGLLFGGLDWMLRKRNPLLVKVLLFMSLGSYFYYVGYTRY
;
A
#
# COMPACT_ATOMS: atom_id res chain seq x y z
N MET A 1 15.36 -4.57 24.25
CA MET A 1 14.42 -5.11 25.26
C MET A 1 13.62 -3.93 25.80
N GLY A 2 12.51 -3.61 25.14
CA GLY A 2 11.60 -2.54 25.59
C GLY A 2 10.61 -3.14 26.58
N SER A 3 10.37 -2.47 27.70
CA SER A 3 9.26 -2.81 28.58
C SER A 3 7.99 -2.96 27.75
N LEU A 4 7.23 -4.04 27.96
CA LEU A 4 5.86 -4.14 27.49
C LEU A 4 5.05 -3.09 28.25
N GLN A 5 5.10 -1.85 27.80
CA GLN A 5 4.21 -0.80 28.27
C GLN A 5 2.80 -1.20 27.83
N ASP A 6 1.88 -1.25 28.78
CA ASP A 6 0.47 -1.50 28.52
C ASP A 6 -0.17 -0.26 27.87
N TYR A 7 0.03 -0.13 26.55
CA TYR A 7 -0.60 0.91 25.71
C TYR A 7 -2.14 0.87 25.75
N SER A 8 -2.71 -0.23 26.27
CA SER A 8 -4.14 -0.38 26.53
C SER A 8 -4.69 0.67 27.50
N VAL A 9 -3.87 1.14 28.45
CA VAL A 9 -4.25 2.18 29.42
C VAL A 9 -4.41 3.53 28.72
N PHE A 10 -3.45 3.93 27.89
CA PHE A 10 -3.52 5.19 27.14
C PHE A 10 -4.70 5.20 26.17
N ARG A 11 -5.05 4.06 25.57
CA ARG A 11 -6.24 3.95 24.71
C ARG A 11 -7.54 4.23 25.46
N ARG A 12 -7.64 3.84 26.73
CA ARG A 12 -8.83 4.11 27.57
C ARG A 12 -8.99 5.58 27.93
N TRP A 13 -7.92 6.38 27.84
CA TRP A 13 -7.98 7.82 28.11
C TRP A 13 -8.65 8.57 26.98
N TRP A 14 -8.54 8.08 25.75
CA TRP A 14 -9.19 8.68 24.59
C TRP A 14 -10.70 8.47 24.62
N LYS A 15 -11.43 9.58 24.71
CA LYS A 15 -12.88 9.65 24.59
C LYS A 15 -13.24 10.28 23.26
N LYS A 16 -14.29 9.78 22.62
CA LYS A 16 -14.83 10.38 21.41
C LYS A 16 -15.75 11.52 21.80
N GLU A 17 -15.50 12.70 21.25
CA GLU A 17 -16.30 13.90 21.52
C GLU A 17 -16.85 14.51 20.23
N THR A 18 -17.77 15.44 20.39
CA THR A 18 -18.26 16.27 19.29
C THR A 18 -17.22 17.35 18.98
N PRO A 19 -16.81 17.52 17.71
CA PRO A 19 -15.79 18.51 17.36
C PRO A 19 -16.25 19.92 17.72
N ALA A 20 -15.47 20.59 18.56
CA ALA A 20 -15.71 21.99 18.93
C ALA A 20 -15.47 22.93 17.74
N ALA A 21 -14.53 22.58 16.86
CA ALA A 21 -14.18 23.37 15.69
C ALA A 21 -15.11 23.05 14.50
N ARG A 22 -15.67 24.11 13.89
CA ARG A 22 -16.49 23.98 12.66
C ARG A 22 -15.65 23.43 11.51
N GLY A 23 -16.23 22.49 10.77
CA GLY A 23 -15.58 21.86 9.60
C GLY A 23 -14.76 20.60 9.93
N TYR A 24 -14.79 20.11 11.17
CA TYR A 24 -14.23 18.80 11.52
C TYR A 24 -15.36 17.78 11.70
N THR A 25 -15.09 16.52 11.32
CA THR A 25 -16.07 15.44 11.30
C THR A 25 -16.04 14.58 12.56
N LYS A 26 -14.87 14.46 13.20
CA LYS A 26 -14.64 13.65 14.40
C LYS A 26 -13.71 14.42 15.33
N SER A 27 -13.86 14.21 16.63
CA SER A 27 -12.95 14.72 17.64
C SER A 27 -12.71 13.67 18.72
N TYR A 28 -11.50 13.67 19.26
CA TYR A 28 -11.08 12.83 20.36
C TYR A 28 -10.42 13.68 21.41
N SER A 29 -10.80 13.50 22.67
CA SER A 29 -10.18 14.15 23.82
C SER A 29 -9.54 13.10 24.72
N ALA A 30 -8.42 13.44 25.37
CA ALA A 30 -7.82 12.65 26.43
C ALA A 30 -7.31 13.57 27.52
N THR A 31 -7.55 13.21 28.77
CA THR A 31 -7.01 13.90 29.93
C THR A 31 -5.92 13.05 30.55
N THR A 32 -4.72 13.60 30.68
CA THR A 32 -3.61 12.92 31.33
C THR A 32 -3.75 12.97 32.86
N PRO A 33 -3.10 12.07 33.62
CA PRO A 33 -3.07 12.13 35.08
C PRO A 33 -2.47 13.43 35.63
N SER A 34 -1.60 14.08 34.86
CA SER A 34 -1.00 15.37 35.20
C SER A 34 -1.96 16.56 35.01
N GLY A 35 -3.16 16.32 34.47
CA GLY A 35 -4.14 17.35 34.19
C GLY A 35 -4.03 18.00 32.81
N ASP A 36 -3.12 17.53 31.95
CA ASP A 36 -3.01 18.03 30.57
C ASP A 36 -4.16 17.50 29.72
N ILE A 37 -4.71 18.34 28.85
CA ILE A 37 -5.81 18.00 27.94
C ILE A 37 -5.27 17.91 26.52
N LEU A 38 -5.50 16.75 25.89
CA LEU A 38 -5.10 16.44 24.53
C LEU A 38 -6.35 16.33 23.68
N GLU A 39 -6.45 17.08 22.58
CA GLU A 39 -7.55 16.96 21.64
C GLU A 39 -7.02 16.71 20.23
N ALA A 40 -7.73 15.88 19.48
CA ALA A 40 -7.45 15.57 18.09
C ALA A 40 -8.73 15.65 17.25
N ASP A 41 -8.88 16.75 16.53
CA ASP A 41 -9.97 16.98 15.58
C ASP A 41 -9.57 16.50 14.19
N PHE A 42 -10.46 15.75 13.53
CA PHE A 42 -10.23 15.20 12.20
C PHE A 42 -11.34 15.55 11.21
N ASN A 43 -10.93 16.09 10.07
CA ASN A 43 -11.76 16.28 8.88
C ASN A 43 -11.36 15.22 7.84
N PHE A 44 -12.27 14.27 7.63
CA PHE A 44 -12.06 13.17 6.70
C PHE A 44 -11.96 13.63 5.23
N HIS A 45 -12.75 14.62 4.82
CA HIS A 45 -12.80 15.08 3.42
C HIS A 45 -11.53 15.82 3.00
N GLU A 46 -11.03 16.71 3.86
CA GLU A 46 -9.83 17.51 3.57
C GLU A 46 -8.53 16.81 3.98
N LYS A 47 -8.62 15.63 4.62
CA LYS A 47 -7.50 14.94 5.28
C LYS A 47 -6.71 15.89 6.19
N LYS A 48 -7.47 16.68 6.95
CA LYS A 48 -6.95 17.75 7.81
C LYS A 48 -7.17 17.38 9.26
N ILE A 49 -6.13 17.54 10.06
CA ILE A 49 -6.14 17.26 11.49
C ILE A 49 -5.76 18.53 12.22
N ARG A 50 -6.41 18.77 13.35
CA ARG A 50 -6.01 19.76 14.31
C ARG A 50 -5.74 19.08 15.63
N LEU A 51 -4.51 19.19 16.12
CA LEU A 51 -4.13 18.76 17.45
C LEU A 51 -4.14 19.98 18.35
N THR A 52 -4.85 19.89 19.47
CA THR A 52 -4.84 20.88 20.55
C THR A 52 -4.21 20.25 21.77
N LEU A 53 -3.25 20.94 22.37
CA LEU A 53 -2.53 20.50 23.56
C LEU A 53 -2.63 21.61 24.61
N GLU A 54 -3.30 21.34 25.71
CA GLU A 54 -3.37 22.21 26.88
C GLU A 54 -2.47 21.63 27.97
N ILE A 55 -1.41 22.34 28.33
CA ILE A 55 -0.42 21.88 29.31
C ILE A 55 -0.69 22.56 30.65
N ALA A 56 -1.11 21.78 31.65
CA ALA A 56 -1.39 22.28 33.00
C ALA A 56 -0.12 22.84 33.66
N GLY A 57 1.03 22.19 33.44
CA GLY A 57 2.34 22.64 33.93
C GLY A 57 2.81 23.99 33.37
N GLU A 58 2.24 24.44 32.25
CA GLU A 58 2.56 25.74 31.64
C GLU A 58 1.46 26.78 31.87
N ASN A 59 0.75 26.67 33.00
CA ASN A 59 -0.36 27.56 33.36
C ASN A 59 -1.53 27.48 32.36
N GLY A 60 -1.82 26.28 31.83
CA GLY A 60 -2.91 26.04 30.90
C GLY A 60 -2.68 26.67 29.52
N LYS A 61 -1.42 26.80 29.08
CA LYS A 61 -1.14 27.25 27.72
C LYS A 61 -1.64 26.25 26.70
N ILE A 62 -2.29 26.78 25.66
CA ILE A 62 -2.92 25.98 24.60
C ILE A 62 -2.08 26.09 23.33
N TYR A 63 -1.56 24.96 22.89
CA TYR A 63 -0.82 24.81 21.64
C TYR A 63 -1.71 24.17 20.59
N VAL A 64 -1.69 24.72 19.38
CA VAL A 64 -2.49 24.21 18.26
C VAL A 64 -1.58 23.90 17.09
N VAL A 65 -1.64 22.65 16.63
CA VAL A 65 -1.00 22.19 15.40
C VAL A 65 -2.09 21.86 14.39
N THR A 66 -1.97 22.38 13.18
CA THR A 66 -2.81 21.98 12.04
C THR A 66 -1.97 21.22 11.03
N VAL A 67 -2.34 19.98 10.79
CA VAL A 67 -1.71 19.08 9.82
C VAL A 67 -2.67 18.84 8.67
N LYS A 68 -2.16 18.77 7.44
CA LYS A 68 -2.93 18.34 6.27
C LYS A 68 -2.11 17.36 5.47
N ASN A 69 -2.68 16.17 5.23
CA ASN A 69 -2.07 15.13 4.42
C ASN A 69 -0.59 14.82 4.78
N GLY A 70 -0.26 14.78 6.07
CA GLY A 70 1.09 14.50 6.56
C GLY A 70 2.05 15.69 6.57
N GLU A 71 1.61 16.90 6.21
CA GLU A 71 2.39 18.13 6.27
C GLU A 71 1.85 19.10 7.33
N VAL A 72 2.76 19.74 8.06
CA VAL A 72 2.40 20.74 9.08
C VAL A 72 2.11 22.07 8.39
N ILE A 73 0.86 22.55 8.48
CA ILE A 73 0.45 23.85 7.94
C ILE A 73 0.74 24.97 8.93
N GLN A 74 0.38 24.75 10.19
CA GLN A 74 0.42 25.79 11.21
C GLN A 74 0.75 25.21 12.57
N GLU A 75 1.70 25.83 13.25
CA GLU A 75 2.00 25.61 14.66
C GLU A 75 1.89 26.95 15.38
N LYS A 76 0.99 27.05 16.34
CA LYS A 76 0.79 28.30 17.08
C LYS A 76 0.49 28.05 18.55
N ASP A 77 0.98 28.95 19.38
CA ASP A 77 0.51 29.15 20.73
C ASP A 77 -0.78 29.99 20.66
N LEU A 78 -1.89 29.47 21.17
CA LEU A 78 -3.18 30.16 21.16
C LEU A 78 -3.23 31.27 22.22
N SER A 79 -2.54 31.10 23.35
CA SER A 79 -2.46 32.09 24.42
C SER A 79 -1.65 33.30 24.00
N SER A 80 -0.54 33.10 23.28
CA SER A 80 0.31 34.19 22.77
C SER A 80 -0.03 34.64 21.35
N GLY A 81 -0.77 33.84 20.57
CA GLY A 81 -1.02 34.06 19.15
C GLY A 81 0.21 33.93 18.24
N ARG A 82 1.38 33.55 18.79
CA ARG A 82 2.64 33.47 18.06
C ARG A 82 2.81 32.10 17.42
N MET A 83 3.49 32.07 16.27
CA MET A 83 3.96 30.83 15.66
C MET A 83 5.14 30.31 16.48
N VAL A 84 5.05 29.09 16.99
CA VAL A 84 6.05 28.48 17.89
C VAL A 84 6.25 27.03 17.47
N PRO A 85 7.49 26.51 17.42
CA PRO A 85 7.72 25.10 17.17
C PRO A 85 7.15 24.23 18.30
N ILE A 86 6.13 23.42 17.99
CA ILE A 86 5.40 22.63 19.02
C ILE A 86 6.05 21.26 19.25
N TYR A 87 7.03 20.85 18.43
CA TYR A 87 7.69 19.55 18.53
C TYR A 87 8.16 19.20 19.95
N ALA A 88 8.87 20.11 20.63
CA ALA A 88 9.39 19.86 21.98
C ALA A 88 8.29 19.69 23.03
N LYS A 89 7.12 20.30 22.80
CA LYS A 89 5.96 20.21 23.68
C LYS A 89 5.14 18.94 23.43
N LEU A 90 5.11 18.47 22.18
CA LEU A 90 4.35 17.30 21.79
C LEU A 90 5.11 15.99 22.02
N ALA A 91 6.45 16.01 21.95
CA ALA A 91 7.31 14.83 22.10
C ALA A 91 6.99 13.96 23.35
N PRO A 92 6.73 14.52 24.56
CA PRO A 92 6.35 13.71 25.72
C PRO A 92 5.03 12.96 25.56
N PHE A 93 4.13 13.46 24.71
CA PHE A 93 2.79 12.89 24.49
C PHE A 93 2.72 12.02 23.23
N GLN A 94 3.85 11.80 22.54
CA GLN A 94 3.93 11.02 21.30
C GLN A 94 3.29 9.64 21.43
N GLU A 95 3.58 8.91 22.52
CA GLU A 95 3.05 7.57 22.76
C GLU A 95 1.52 7.59 22.97
N ILE A 96 1.00 8.63 23.64
CA ILE A 96 -0.43 8.78 23.90
C ILE A 96 -1.18 9.07 22.60
N PHE A 97 -0.68 10.01 21.78
CA PHE A 97 -1.23 10.27 20.45
C PHE A 97 -1.15 9.04 19.53
N SER A 98 -0.09 8.24 19.65
CA SER A 98 0.07 6.99 18.91
C SER A 98 -0.95 5.91 19.29
N CYS A 99 -1.59 6.04 20.46
CA CYS A 99 -2.66 5.15 20.92
C CYS A 99 -4.07 5.63 20.54
N LEU A 100 -4.19 6.64 19.66
CA LEU A 100 -5.49 7.10 19.15
C LEU A 100 -6.28 5.95 18.48
N PRO A 101 -7.59 5.85 18.72
CA PRO A 101 -8.40 4.72 18.23
C PRO A 101 -8.71 4.79 16.73
N ASP A 102 -8.53 5.93 16.07
CA ASP A 102 -8.85 6.10 14.64
C ASP A 102 -7.60 5.94 13.76
N PRO A 103 -7.49 4.83 12.98
CA PRO A 103 -6.32 4.58 12.13
C PRO A 103 -6.23 5.56 10.95
N ASP A 104 -7.33 6.16 10.50
CA ASP A 104 -7.30 7.10 9.38
C ASP A 104 -6.74 8.47 9.82
N LEU A 105 -6.98 8.84 11.08
CA LEU A 105 -6.35 9.98 11.72
C LEU A 105 -4.83 9.75 11.83
N LEU A 106 -4.40 8.59 12.34
CA LEU A 106 -2.97 8.26 12.45
C LEU A 106 -2.27 8.20 11.08
N LYS A 107 -2.92 7.65 10.05
CA LYS A 107 -2.39 7.67 8.68
C LYS A 107 -2.22 9.08 8.14
N THR A 108 -3.15 9.99 8.44
CA THR A 108 -3.10 11.39 7.97
C THR A 108 -2.09 12.24 8.75
N LEU A 109 -1.75 11.88 9.99
CA LEU A 109 -0.58 12.43 10.70
C LEU A 109 0.74 11.98 10.06
N GLY A 110 0.77 10.83 9.38
CA GLY A 110 1.87 10.47 8.49
C GLY A 110 3.22 10.20 9.17
N GLY A 111 3.27 10.04 10.50
CA GLY A 111 4.53 9.89 11.23
C GLY A 111 5.08 11.18 11.85
N LEU A 112 4.35 12.30 11.71
CA LEU A 112 4.78 13.58 12.27
C LEU A 112 4.96 13.50 13.79
N TYR A 113 5.95 14.23 14.29
CA TYR A 113 6.31 14.27 15.71
C TYR A 113 6.65 12.89 16.31
N GLY A 114 7.01 11.91 15.47
CA GLY A 114 7.27 10.53 15.87
C GLY A 114 6.00 9.71 16.17
N ILE A 115 4.81 10.27 15.98
CA ILE A 115 3.54 9.56 16.22
C ILE A 115 3.42 8.37 15.26
N SER A 116 3.03 7.20 15.74
CA SER A 116 2.90 6.01 14.91
C SER A 116 1.79 6.16 13.85
N LYS A 117 2.01 5.59 12.67
CA LYS A 117 0.98 5.54 11.59
C LYS A 117 -0.12 4.53 11.86
N GLN A 118 0.12 3.61 12.78
CA GLN A 118 -0.78 2.53 13.17
C GLN A 118 -0.98 2.62 14.69
N PRO A 119 -2.20 2.36 15.18
CA PRO A 119 -2.50 2.47 16.61
C PRO A 119 -1.62 1.52 17.42
N LEU A 120 -0.83 2.06 18.35
CA LEU A 120 -0.06 1.25 19.30
C LEU A 120 -1.02 0.61 20.32
N GLY A 121 -0.71 -0.61 20.76
CA GLY A 121 -1.57 -1.37 21.67
C GLY A 121 -2.74 -2.10 20.98
N ASN A 122 -2.86 -2.01 19.65
CA ASN A 122 -3.81 -2.81 18.89
C ASN A 122 -3.18 -4.16 18.51
N ILE A 123 -3.19 -5.10 19.46
CA ILE A 123 -3.15 -6.55 19.15
C ILE A 123 -4.59 -7.05 18.99
N GLU A 124 -5.50 -6.20 18.51
CA GLU A 124 -6.60 -6.72 17.72
C GLU A 124 -5.96 -7.13 16.38
N GLU A 125 -5.23 -8.26 16.38
CA GLU A 125 -5.37 -9.18 15.24
C GLU A 125 -6.87 -9.20 14.99
N ARG A 126 -7.28 -8.63 13.87
CA ARG A 126 -8.64 -8.80 13.39
C ARG A 126 -8.73 -10.30 13.17
N VAL A 127 -9.11 -11.03 14.23
CA VAL A 127 -9.40 -12.45 14.17
C VAL A 127 -10.55 -12.48 13.20
N GLU A 128 -10.24 -12.78 11.95
CA GLU A 128 -11.24 -12.94 10.90
C GLU A 128 -12.17 -14.02 11.42
N ARG A 129 -13.29 -13.57 11.96
CA ARG A 129 -14.29 -14.44 12.53
C ARG A 129 -14.76 -15.31 11.37
N PRO A 130 -14.67 -16.65 11.44
CA PRO A 130 -14.94 -17.53 10.30
C PRO A 130 -16.34 -17.34 9.69
N TRP A 131 -17.26 -16.71 10.42
CA TRP A 131 -18.61 -16.39 9.97
C TRP A 131 -18.74 -15.05 9.22
N GLU A 132 -17.76 -14.14 9.28
CA GLU A 132 -17.73 -12.93 8.42
C GLU A 132 -17.37 -13.26 6.97
N THR A 133 -16.73 -14.41 6.74
CA THR A 133 -16.42 -14.99 5.41
C THR A 133 -17.41 -16.08 4.98
N SER A 134 -18.50 -16.27 5.71
CA SER A 134 -19.55 -17.23 5.35
C SER A 134 -20.32 -16.75 4.11
N THR A 135 -20.02 -17.34 2.96
CA THR A 135 -20.77 -17.17 1.70
C THR A 135 -22.11 -17.89 1.68
N ARG A 136 -22.46 -18.61 2.76
CA ARG A 136 -23.61 -19.52 2.80
C ARG A 136 -24.94 -18.81 2.59
N TYR A 137 -25.05 -17.53 2.93
CA TYR A 137 -26.30 -16.76 2.81
C TYR A 137 -26.21 -15.57 1.84
N ASP A 138 -25.08 -15.36 1.17
CA ASP A 138 -24.90 -14.23 0.23
C ASP A 138 -25.92 -14.26 -0.93
N HIS A 139 -26.38 -15.47 -1.31
CA HIS A 139 -27.42 -15.67 -2.32
C HIS A 139 -28.82 -15.27 -1.86
N ILE A 140 -29.12 -15.34 -0.56
CA ILE A 140 -30.42 -14.94 0.01
C ILE A 140 -30.55 -13.40 0.03
N PHE A 141 -29.44 -12.71 0.25
CA PHE A 141 -29.38 -11.24 0.27
C PHE A 141 -29.11 -10.62 -1.11
N GLY A 142 -29.04 -11.42 -2.18
CA GLY A 142 -28.79 -10.92 -3.54
C GLY A 142 -27.41 -10.28 -3.73
N ILE A 143 -26.47 -10.53 -2.81
CA ILE A 143 -25.11 -9.97 -2.87
C ILE A 143 -24.29 -10.84 -3.82
N ASN A 144 -24.31 -10.50 -5.10
CA ASN A 144 -23.55 -11.24 -6.10
C ASN A 144 -22.06 -10.80 -6.06
N ARG A 145 -21.27 -11.46 -5.22
CA ARG A 145 -19.81 -11.25 -5.09
C ARG A 145 -18.98 -11.94 -6.17
N GLU A 146 -19.61 -12.57 -7.16
CA GLU A 146 -18.89 -13.15 -8.29
C GLU A 146 -18.19 -12.04 -9.08
N LYS A 147 -16.87 -11.92 -8.86
CA LYS A 147 -16.00 -11.09 -9.70
C LYS A 147 -16.21 -11.55 -11.14
N SER A 148 -16.74 -10.66 -11.97
CA SER A 148 -16.88 -10.90 -13.42
C SER A 148 -15.57 -11.46 -13.97
N PHE A 149 -15.64 -12.38 -14.94
CA PHE A 149 -14.45 -12.98 -15.57
C PHE A 149 -13.40 -11.92 -15.97
N TRP A 150 -13.87 -10.78 -16.46
CA TRP A 150 -13.05 -9.61 -16.77
C TRP A 150 -12.48 -8.93 -15.54
N GLN A 151 -13.23 -8.78 -14.47
CA GLN A 151 -12.68 -8.32 -13.19
C GLN A 151 -11.65 -9.31 -12.65
N ARG A 152 -11.80 -10.62 -12.80
CA ARG A 152 -10.78 -11.60 -12.37
C ARG A 152 -9.49 -11.50 -13.19
N ILE A 153 -9.61 -11.15 -14.47
CA ILE A 153 -8.51 -10.92 -15.41
C ILE A 153 -7.80 -9.57 -15.15
N PHE A 154 -8.56 -8.52 -14.83
CA PHE A 154 -8.06 -7.14 -14.66
C PHE A 154 -7.92 -6.68 -13.20
N SER A 155 -8.33 -7.49 -12.21
CA SER A 155 -8.14 -7.21 -10.78
C SER A 155 -6.65 -7.13 -10.50
N ARG A 156 -6.22 -5.88 -10.30
CA ARG A 156 -4.85 -5.41 -10.26
C ARG A 156 -4.20 -5.61 -8.88
N ASP A 157 -4.68 -6.54 -8.07
CA ASP A 157 -4.18 -6.83 -6.72
C ASP A 157 -3.08 -7.92 -6.73
N ARG A 158 -2.12 -7.80 -7.63
CA ARG A 158 -0.83 -8.48 -7.46
C ARG A 158 0.14 -7.45 -6.89
N GLU A 159 -0.06 -7.08 -5.62
CA GLU A 159 0.83 -6.18 -4.91
C GLU A 159 2.28 -6.68 -5.02
N TYR A 160 3.11 -5.86 -5.65
CA TYR A 160 4.50 -6.12 -5.93
C TYR A 160 5.33 -5.83 -4.69
N LYS A 161 5.76 -6.87 -3.98
CA LYS A 161 6.68 -6.71 -2.82
C LYS A 161 8.09 -7.24 -3.06
N GLU A 162 8.36 -7.95 -4.16
CA GLU A 162 9.69 -8.53 -4.41
C GLU A 162 10.51 -7.75 -5.47
N PRO A 163 11.79 -7.40 -5.16
CA PRO A 163 12.70 -6.76 -6.11
C PRO A 163 12.99 -7.65 -7.33
N TRP A 164 13.30 -7.03 -8.47
CA TRP A 164 13.48 -7.71 -9.77
C TRP A 164 14.56 -8.80 -9.75
N SER A 165 15.66 -8.59 -9.02
CA SER A 165 16.77 -9.54 -8.89
C SER A 165 16.36 -10.87 -8.25
N VAL A 166 15.57 -10.81 -7.17
CA VAL A 166 15.07 -12.00 -6.47
C VAL A 166 14.11 -12.80 -7.37
N ARG A 167 13.29 -12.08 -8.15
CA ARG A 167 12.35 -12.67 -9.10
C ARG A 167 13.05 -13.45 -10.21
N VAL A 168 14.10 -12.86 -10.79
CA VAL A 168 14.89 -13.51 -11.85
C VAL A 168 15.60 -14.75 -11.30
N LYS A 169 16.25 -14.65 -10.12
CA LYS A 169 16.96 -15.78 -9.50
C LYS A 169 16.05 -16.96 -9.19
N LYS A 170 14.87 -16.70 -8.62
CA LYS A 170 13.89 -17.76 -8.27
C LYS A 170 13.29 -18.43 -9.51
N ARG A 171 13.21 -17.71 -10.64
CA ARG A 171 12.56 -18.16 -11.87
C ARG A 171 13.53 -18.64 -12.95
N PHE A 172 14.84 -18.47 -12.74
CA PHE A 172 15.88 -18.74 -13.73
C PHE A 172 15.69 -20.07 -14.46
N TRP A 173 15.51 -21.17 -13.72
CA TRP A 173 15.31 -22.51 -14.31
C TRP A 173 14.04 -22.65 -15.15
N SER A 174 12.94 -22.03 -14.73
CA SER A 174 11.67 -22.09 -15.47
C SER A 174 11.78 -21.30 -16.77
N GLU A 175 12.40 -20.12 -16.71
CA GLU A 175 12.56 -19.24 -17.88
C GLU A 175 13.59 -19.79 -18.85
N PHE A 176 14.65 -20.42 -18.33
CA PHE A 176 15.65 -21.11 -19.14
C PHE A 176 15.03 -22.26 -19.94
N ARG A 177 14.15 -23.07 -19.33
CA ARG A 177 13.43 -24.15 -20.04
C ARG A 177 12.57 -23.62 -21.18
N ASP A 178 11.84 -22.53 -20.96
CA ASP A 178 11.01 -21.94 -22.01
C ASP A 178 11.87 -21.31 -23.12
N LEU A 179 13.01 -20.72 -22.77
CA LEU A 179 13.95 -20.17 -23.76
C LEU A 179 14.53 -21.30 -24.63
N VAL A 180 15.01 -22.38 -23.99
CA VAL A 180 15.51 -23.57 -24.68
C VAL A 180 14.44 -24.17 -25.59
N LEU A 181 13.22 -24.35 -25.09
CA LEU A 181 12.11 -24.90 -25.87
C LEU A 181 11.76 -23.99 -27.05
N GLY A 182 11.64 -22.69 -26.84
CA GLY A 182 11.37 -21.72 -27.90
C GLY A 182 12.46 -21.67 -28.98
N THR A 183 13.74 -21.72 -28.57
CA THR A 183 14.87 -21.73 -29.50
C THR A 183 14.92 -23.03 -30.30
N PHE A 184 14.76 -24.20 -29.66
CA PHE A 184 14.75 -25.48 -30.38
C PHE A 184 13.54 -25.61 -31.32
N SER A 185 12.35 -25.16 -30.90
CA SER A 185 11.18 -25.13 -31.77
C SER A 185 11.38 -24.18 -32.96
N GLY A 186 11.95 -22.99 -32.73
CA GLY A 186 12.30 -22.06 -33.81
C GLY A 186 13.32 -22.67 -34.79
N LEU A 187 14.39 -23.28 -34.28
CA LEU A 187 15.39 -23.97 -35.11
C LEU A 187 14.80 -25.15 -35.89
N GLY A 188 13.86 -25.90 -35.30
CA GLY A 188 13.14 -26.97 -36.00
C GLY A 188 12.32 -26.45 -37.17
N ILE A 189 11.64 -25.31 -37.00
CA ILE A 189 10.92 -24.63 -38.08
C ILE A 189 11.89 -24.15 -39.16
N TYR A 190 13.02 -23.56 -38.77
CA TYR A 190 14.04 -23.16 -39.74
C TYR A 190 14.59 -24.35 -40.52
N TYR A 191 14.83 -25.49 -39.87
CA TYR A 191 15.31 -26.70 -40.56
C TYR A 191 14.28 -27.27 -41.55
N ALA A 192 12.98 -27.15 -41.23
CA ALA A 192 11.91 -27.66 -42.09
C ALA A 192 11.65 -26.77 -43.32
N TYR A 193 11.70 -25.45 -43.17
CA TYR A 193 11.34 -24.50 -44.22
C TYR A 193 12.54 -23.81 -44.87
N THR A 194 13.72 -23.87 -44.24
CA THR A 194 14.97 -23.20 -44.65
C THR A 194 14.81 -21.70 -44.91
N ASP A 195 13.81 -21.08 -44.28
CA ASP A 195 13.42 -19.69 -44.50
C ASP A 195 13.57 -18.86 -43.22
N PHE A 196 14.33 -17.78 -43.31
CA PHE A 196 14.58 -16.83 -42.23
C PHE A 196 13.35 -15.96 -41.90
N TYR A 197 12.49 -15.70 -42.89
CA TYR A 197 11.24 -14.97 -42.69
C TYR A 197 10.29 -15.74 -41.76
N VAL A 198 10.08 -17.03 -42.07
CA VAL A 198 9.21 -17.92 -41.29
C VAL A 198 9.80 -18.15 -39.89
N LEU A 199 11.12 -18.27 -39.76
CA LEU A 199 11.81 -18.33 -38.46
C LEU A 199 11.54 -17.07 -37.62
N GLY A 200 11.70 -15.89 -38.20
CA GLY A 200 11.48 -14.61 -37.52
C GLY A 200 10.06 -14.45 -37.02
N PHE A 201 9.08 -14.79 -37.86
CA PHE A 201 7.66 -14.79 -37.49
C PHE A 201 7.37 -15.79 -36.37
N ALA A 202 7.88 -17.03 -36.48
CA ALA A 202 7.66 -18.07 -35.47
C ALA A 202 8.23 -17.67 -34.09
N LEU A 203 9.42 -17.07 -34.05
CA LEU A 203 10.03 -16.59 -32.80
C LEU A 203 9.21 -15.48 -32.14
N ALA A 204 8.66 -14.55 -32.92
CA ALA A 204 7.77 -13.50 -32.40
C ALA A 204 6.47 -14.10 -31.83
N VAL A 205 5.86 -15.06 -32.53
CA VAL A 205 4.68 -15.79 -32.07
C VAL A 205 4.98 -16.57 -30.78
N PHE A 206 6.12 -17.25 -30.68
CA PHE A 206 6.53 -17.93 -29.45
C PHE A 206 6.76 -16.97 -28.28
N GLY A 207 7.31 -15.77 -28.53
CA GLY A 207 7.44 -14.73 -27.52
C GLY A 207 6.08 -14.34 -26.91
N LEU A 208 5.06 -14.16 -27.75
CA LEU A 208 3.69 -13.87 -27.31
C LEU A 208 3.05 -15.07 -26.61
N LEU A 209 3.20 -16.29 -27.15
CA LEU A 209 2.64 -17.50 -26.57
C LEU A 209 3.23 -17.80 -25.20
N PHE A 210 4.55 -17.73 -25.00
CA PHE A 210 5.14 -17.97 -23.68
C PHE A 210 4.75 -16.87 -22.68
N GLY A 211 4.69 -15.60 -23.11
CA GLY A 211 4.16 -14.52 -22.27
C GLY A 211 2.70 -14.74 -21.86
N GLY A 212 1.87 -15.19 -22.82
CA GLY A 212 0.46 -15.51 -22.60
C GLY A 212 0.26 -16.75 -21.71
N LEU A 213 1.05 -17.81 -21.90
CA LEU A 213 1.01 -19.04 -21.09
C LEU A 213 1.45 -18.75 -19.65
N ASP A 214 2.47 -17.92 -19.46
CA ASP A 214 2.90 -17.48 -18.14
C ASP A 214 1.78 -16.72 -17.40
N TRP A 215 1.01 -15.94 -18.14
CA TRP A 215 -0.13 -15.18 -17.62
C TRP A 215 -1.37 -16.05 -17.34
N MET A 216 -1.79 -16.87 -18.30
CA MET A 216 -3.04 -17.63 -18.29
C MET A 216 -2.94 -18.93 -17.49
N LEU A 217 -1.94 -19.78 -17.79
CA LEU A 217 -1.82 -21.11 -17.17
C LEU A 217 -1.05 -21.04 -15.85
N ARG A 218 0.09 -20.34 -15.84
CA ARG A 218 0.97 -20.31 -14.66
C ARG A 218 0.56 -19.25 -13.65
N LYS A 219 -0.45 -18.42 -13.97
CA LYS A 219 -0.95 -17.32 -13.13
C LYS A 219 0.18 -16.41 -12.62
N ARG A 220 1.26 -16.28 -13.40
CA ARG A 220 2.44 -15.46 -13.07
C ARG A 220 2.41 -14.19 -13.93
N ASN A 221 3.21 -13.21 -13.55
CA ASN A 221 3.45 -12.07 -14.44
C ASN A 221 4.53 -12.47 -15.46
N PRO A 222 4.28 -12.28 -16.76
CA PRO A 222 5.25 -12.59 -17.79
C PRO A 222 6.51 -11.74 -17.57
N LEU A 223 7.69 -12.35 -17.68
CA LEU A 223 8.93 -11.57 -17.70
C LEU A 223 9.00 -10.83 -19.03
N LEU A 224 8.78 -9.51 -18.98
CA LEU A 224 8.89 -8.64 -20.16
C LEU A 224 10.22 -8.83 -20.89
N VAL A 225 11.31 -9.07 -20.16
CA VAL A 225 12.64 -9.32 -20.72
C VAL A 225 12.64 -10.50 -21.70
N LYS A 226 11.97 -11.61 -21.37
CA LYS A 226 11.90 -12.79 -22.25
C LYS A 226 11.06 -12.53 -23.49
N VAL A 227 9.91 -11.88 -23.33
CA VAL A 227 9.05 -11.51 -24.46
C VAL A 227 9.79 -10.58 -25.41
N LEU A 228 10.47 -9.57 -24.88
CA LEU A 228 11.29 -8.65 -25.67
C LEU A 228 12.47 -9.34 -26.35
N LEU A 229 13.10 -10.32 -25.71
CA LEU A 229 14.17 -11.11 -26.32
C LEU A 229 13.65 -11.89 -27.53
N PHE A 230 12.53 -12.61 -27.41
CA PHE A 230 11.93 -13.33 -28.53
C PHE A 230 11.44 -12.40 -29.64
N MET A 231 10.84 -11.26 -29.28
CA MET A 231 10.38 -10.26 -30.25
C MET A 231 11.54 -9.59 -30.99
N SER A 232 12.63 -9.26 -30.30
CA SER A 232 13.81 -8.64 -30.92
C SER A 232 14.54 -9.61 -31.84
N LEU A 233 14.74 -10.87 -31.41
CA LEU A 233 15.30 -11.91 -32.28
C LEU A 233 14.38 -12.21 -33.46
N GLY A 234 13.08 -12.33 -33.23
CA GLY A 234 12.09 -12.55 -34.29
C GLY A 234 12.10 -11.42 -35.31
N SER A 235 12.10 -10.16 -34.84
CA SER A 235 12.20 -8.99 -35.72
C SER A 235 13.50 -8.95 -36.51
N TYR A 236 14.63 -9.32 -35.89
CA TYR A 236 15.92 -9.39 -36.57
C TYR A 236 15.91 -10.42 -37.69
N PHE A 237 15.51 -11.67 -37.41
CA PHE A 237 15.48 -12.74 -38.42
C PHE A 237 14.45 -12.48 -39.51
N TYR A 238 13.29 -11.92 -39.15
CA TYR A 238 12.27 -11.52 -40.11
C TYR A 238 12.79 -10.45 -41.07
N TYR A 239 13.46 -9.42 -40.54
CA TYR A 239 14.05 -8.36 -41.35
C TYR A 239 15.18 -8.88 -42.25
N VAL A 240 16.07 -9.72 -41.72
CA VAL A 240 17.15 -10.34 -42.51
C VAL A 240 16.58 -11.24 -43.60
N GLY A 241 15.58 -12.06 -43.27
CA GLY A 241 14.88 -12.89 -44.24
C GLY A 241 14.24 -12.07 -45.34
N TYR A 242 13.54 -10.98 -45.00
CA TYR A 242 12.89 -10.11 -45.98
C TYR A 242 13.86 -9.34 -46.89
N THR A 243 15.07 -9.02 -46.41
CA THR A 243 16.01 -8.13 -47.12
C THR A 243 17.14 -8.85 -47.84
N ARG A 244 17.54 -10.04 -47.39
CA ARG A 244 18.73 -10.74 -47.89
C ARG A 244 18.41 -12.08 -48.57
N TYR A 245 17.23 -12.62 -48.39
CA TYR A 245 16.78 -13.90 -48.95
C TYR A 245 15.42 -13.71 -49.63
#